data_AF-A0A374V623-F1
#
_entry.id   AF-A0A374V623-F1
#
_cell.length_a   1.000
_cell.length_b   1.000
_cell.length_c   1.000
_cell.angle_alpha   90.00
_cell.angle_beta   90.00
_cell.angle_gamma   90.00
#
_symmetry.space_group_name_H-M   'P 1'
#
loop_
_entity.id
_entity.type
_entity.pdbx_description
1 polymer ?
#
loop_
_entity_poly.entity_id
_entity_poly.type
_entity_poly.pdbx_seq_one_letter_code
_entity_poly.pdbx_strand_id
1 'polypeptide(L)'
;MQAKEITEAIKKYMQCDTIGLQAVVLHGEWGSGKTYYCENDLKAALNDIGVKTCRVSLFGVSGYDEICNRVLASRLHIYENAKDRVGTAMNVFKKSAIEAGTSALNSKIADLGIQISVNSDLMLSLIDMTKVLVILDDCERSSFAHDDRSFLGFVNNMVENHGWHVMLVRNQPLSFEDDCSVEKAVIRQIEYEPDLQALYRVMVKDKLRIPKHIDFEVMDAIAEGLKGSLVNIRALLRSIPSINCALNTSVLFDENIDFHGRVKAFSDFVGYTVQASAGIVPDEPKDAKKSMSIFNASELQEYDNYLTLSRALAPLAEGKDINPETVKSSFKKFVLKKNPNSAADVEAQEMEYHWSALHCLEDSEVELLANKLKNMLAKGQYSQEWFYKIIGFSLNLINLGFWDESYREKLLDSLRLAANHDPKCDAAALRQERDNFNDFYGTDANLIMDKLITEVEQDERERDLNRISFEFSIVDQNTGKTISAFFEEVIKSEHQNRILNVPAETVAMSTYVGTADSQNSLHSFFHTGMKRYRDKHSLNEAVGWLKKIDAQLVKMGSKSRMGGLRTKWIRNDIKEAIETLSERAQCASTESDAVM
;
A
#
# COMPACT_ATOMS: atom_id res chain seq x y z
N MET A 1 3.07 -1.71 34.79
CA MET A 1 4.51 -1.79 35.17
C MET A 1 5.32 -2.41 34.04
N GLN A 2 6.57 -1.98 33.84
CA GLN A 2 7.43 -2.53 32.78
C GLN A 2 8.01 -3.90 33.16
N ALA A 3 8.29 -4.76 32.17
CA ALA A 3 8.72 -6.16 32.37
C ALA A 3 9.89 -6.33 33.36
N LYS A 4 10.88 -5.43 33.34
CA LYS A 4 12.02 -5.44 34.27
C LYS A 4 11.59 -5.22 35.72
N GLU A 5 10.71 -4.26 35.97
CA GLU A 5 10.21 -3.95 37.32
C GLU A 5 9.38 -5.10 37.89
N ILE A 6 8.57 -5.73 37.02
CA ILE A 6 7.78 -6.92 37.36
C ILE A 6 8.71 -8.08 37.72
N THR A 7 9.77 -8.28 36.94
CA THR A 7 10.77 -9.34 37.19
C THR A 7 11.42 -9.16 38.56
N GLU A 8 11.84 -7.94 38.90
CA GLU A 8 12.44 -7.66 40.21
C GLU A 8 11.44 -7.81 41.37
N ALA A 9 10.17 -7.46 41.16
CA ALA A 9 9.11 -7.72 42.16
C ALA A 9 8.92 -9.22 42.40
N ILE A 10 8.93 -10.04 41.34
CA ILE A 10 8.78 -11.50 41.45
C ILE A 10 10.04 -12.13 42.07
N LYS A 11 11.25 -11.65 41.75
CA LYS A 11 12.47 -12.14 42.42
C LYS A 11 12.43 -11.90 43.93
N LYS A 12 11.97 -10.72 44.35
CA LYS A 12 11.78 -10.41 45.78
C LYS A 12 10.74 -11.33 46.43
N TYR A 13 9.65 -11.62 45.72
CA TYR A 13 8.65 -12.58 46.18
C TYR A 13 9.25 -13.97 46.40
N MET A 14 10.12 -14.45 45.50
CA MET A 14 10.80 -15.75 45.63
C MET A 14 11.87 -15.82 46.73
N GLN A 15 12.32 -14.68 47.26
CA GLN A 15 13.34 -14.58 48.31
C GLN A 15 12.74 -14.39 49.71
N CYS A 16 11.41 -14.41 49.82
CA CYS A 16 10.69 -14.11 51.06
C CYS A 16 10.40 -15.42 51.83
N ASP A 17 11.13 -15.67 52.91
CA ASP A 17 11.03 -16.92 53.69
C ASP A 17 9.98 -16.88 54.82
N THR A 18 9.19 -15.81 54.95
CA THR A 18 8.25 -15.65 56.08
C THR A 18 6.95 -16.45 55.91
N ILE A 19 6.58 -17.14 56.99
CA ILE A 19 5.35 -17.94 57.16
C ILE A 19 4.12 -17.05 56.88
N GLY A 20 3.36 -17.38 55.83
CA GLY A 20 2.19 -16.61 55.38
C GLY A 20 2.35 -16.00 53.98
N LEU A 21 2.99 -16.71 53.05
CA LEU A 21 3.00 -16.27 51.66
C LEU A 21 1.57 -16.30 51.13
N GLN A 22 1.22 -15.36 50.27
CA GLN A 22 -0.02 -15.37 49.49
C GLN A 22 0.40 -15.36 48.01
N ALA A 23 -0.54 -15.59 47.09
CA ALA A 23 -0.23 -15.58 45.67
C ALA A 23 0.01 -14.16 45.13
N VAL A 24 0.77 -14.06 44.03
CA VAL A 24 0.89 -12.82 43.25
C VAL A 24 0.01 -12.93 42.00
N VAL A 25 -0.71 -11.88 41.66
CA VAL A 25 -1.50 -11.81 40.42
C VAL A 25 -0.75 -10.96 39.40
N LEU A 26 -0.55 -11.50 38.21
CA LEU A 26 -0.13 -10.76 37.02
C LEU A 26 -1.36 -10.62 36.10
N HIS A 27 -1.90 -9.42 35.98
CA HIS A 27 -3.04 -9.15 35.10
C HIS A 27 -2.65 -8.20 33.96
N GLY A 28 -3.44 -8.18 32.89
CA GLY A 28 -3.24 -7.28 31.77
C GLY A 28 -4.10 -7.74 30.59
N GLU A 29 -4.28 -6.90 29.58
CA GLU A 29 -5.23 -7.19 28.51
C GLU A 29 -4.99 -8.52 27.79
N TRP A 30 -6.06 -9.07 27.22
CA TRP A 30 -5.97 -10.29 26.44
C TRP A 30 -5.04 -10.08 25.24
N GLY A 31 -4.02 -10.94 25.11
CA GLY A 31 -3.03 -10.84 24.03
C GLY A 31 -1.90 -9.83 24.27
N SER A 32 -1.79 -9.25 25.46
CA SER A 32 -0.68 -8.33 25.82
C SER A 32 0.68 -9.02 25.90
N GLY A 33 0.76 -10.35 25.87
CA GLY A 33 2.04 -11.08 25.89
C GLY A 33 2.46 -11.64 27.25
N LYS A 34 1.56 -11.65 28.25
CA LYS A 34 1.82 -12.22 29.58
C LYS A 34 2.47 -13.62 29.54
N THR A 35 1.91 -14.53 28.74
CA THR A 35 2.44 -15.88 28.56
C THR A 35 3.84 -15.89 27.96
N TYR A 36 4.11 -15.00 26.99
CA TYR A 36 5.44 -14.88 26.37
C TYR A 36 6.47 -14.40 27.39
N TYR A 37 6.14 -13.38 28.18
CA TYR A 37 6.96 -12.89 29.28
C TYR A 37 7.25 -13.98 30.31
N CYS A 38 6.24 -14.77 30.69
CA CYS A 38 6.41 -15.87 31.66
C CYS A 38 7.38 -16.95 31.18
N GLU A 39 7.32 -17.33 29.90
CA GLU A 39 8.12 -18.43 29.33
C GLU A 39 9.53 -18.03 28.88
N ASN A 40 9.75 -16.74 28.58
CA ASN A 40 11.03 -16.25 28.08
C ASN A 40 11.73 -15.40 29.15
N ASP A 41 11.26 -14.18 29.35
CA ASP A 41 11.94 -13.17 30.17
C ASP A 41 11.99 -13.58 31.65
N LEU A 42 10.83 -13.89 32.23
CA LEU A 42 10.72 -14.25 33.65
C LEU A 42 11.42 -15.57 33.96
N LYS A 43 11.24 -16.57 33.10
CA LYS A 43 11.88 -17.88 33.24
C LYS A 43 13.40 -17.79 33.19
N ALA A 44 13.95 -17.04 32.23
CA ALA A 44 15.38 -16.80 32.15
C ALA A 44 15.90 -16.10 33.43
N ALA A 45 15.25 -15.01 33.82
CA ALA A 45 15.67 -14.23 34.98
C ALA A 45 15.56 -14.98 36.33
N LEU A 46 14.61 -15.91 36.46
CA LEU A 46 14.49 -16.77 37.64
C LEU A 46 15.50 -17.93 37.63
N ASN A 47 15.78 -18.51 36.46
CA ASN A 47 16.81 -19.55 36.35
C ASN A 47 18.19 -19.02 36.76
N ASP A 48 18.50 -17.75 36.48
CA ASP A 48 19.76 -17.10 36.87
C ASP A 48 19.97 -17.06 38.39
N ILE A 49 18.89 -17.05 39.17
CA ILE A 49 18.93 -17.10 40.64
C ILE A 49 18.64 -18.51 41.20
N GLY A 50 18.64 -19.54 40.33
CA GLY A 50 18.41 -20.93 40.70
C GLY A 50 16.95 -21.28 41.02
N VAL A 51 15.99 -20.44 40.60
CA VAL A 51 14.55 -20.66 40.75
C VAL A 51 13.99 -21.22 39.44
N LYS A 52 13.29 -22.36 39.51
CA LYS A 52 12.63 -22.95 38.34
C LYS A 52 11.21 -22.41 38.18
N THR A 53 10.73 -22.31 36.94
CA THR A 53 9.32 -22.01 36.67
C THR A 53 8.55 -23.27 36.29
N CYS A 54 7.34 -23.41 36.84
CA CYS A 54 6.39 -24.47 36.53
C CYS A 54 5.09 -23.86 36.05
N ARG A 55 4.97 -23.64 34.74
CA ARG A 55 3.75 -23.10 34.15
C ARG A 55 2.73 -24.21 33.90
N VAL A 56 1.48 -23.93 34.26
CA VAL A 56 0.32 -24.77 33.99
C VAL A 56 -0.78 -23.89 33.40
N SER A 57 -1.25 -24.22 32.20
CA SER A 57 -2.46 -23.60 31.66
C SER A 57 -3.70 -24.21 32.32
N LEU A 58 -4.60 -23.37 32.79
CA LEU A 58 -5.89 -23.75 33.37
C LEU A 58 -7.00 -23.87 32.31
N PHE A 59 -6.68 -23.68 31.04
CA PHE A 59 -7.64 -23.86 29.96
C PHE A 59 -8.26 -25.27 30.00
N GLY A 60 -9.59 -25.32 30.05
CA GLY A 60 -10.38 -26.56 30.09
C GLY A 60 -10.25 -27.37 31.37
N VAL A 61 -9.67 -26.82 32.44
CA VAL A 61 -9.57 -27.48 33.74
C VAL A 61 -10.90 -27.42 34.47
N SER A 62 -11.36 -28.58 34.95
CA SER A 62 -12.65 -28.71 35.63
C SER A 62 -12.58 -28.95 37.14
N GLY A 63 -11.39 -29.13 37.73
CA GLY A 63 -11.29 -29.35 39.18
C GLY A 63 -9.88 -29.46 39.77
N TYR A 64 -9.83 -29.55 41.10
CA TYR A 64 -8.62 -29.58 41.95
C TYR A 64 -7.57 -30.60 41.48
N ASP A 65 -7.96 -31.87 41.36
CA ASP A 65 -7.04 -32.96 41.03
C ASP A 65 -6.37 -32.76 39.66
N GLU A 66 -7.05 -32.14 38.71
CA GLU A 66 -6.49 -31.88 37.39
C GLU A 66 -5.39 -30.81 37.43
N ILE A 67 -5.54 -29.78 38.28
CA ILE A 67 -4.49 -28.77 38.48
C ILE A 67 -3.26 -29.44 39.09
N CYS A 68 -3.45 -30.19 40.17
CA CYS A 68 -2.37 -30.90 40.86
C CYS A 68 -1.62 -31.82 39.89
N ASN A 69 -2.36 -32.62 39.10
CA ASN A 69 -1.76 -33.51 38.09
C ASN A 69 -0.99 -32.76 37.00
N ARG A 70 -1.49 -31.61 36.52
CA ARG A 70 -0.78 -30.80 35.53
C ARG A 70 0.49 -30.18 36.12
N VAL A 71 0.48 -29.76 37.39
CA VAL A 71 1.68 -29.27 38.10
C VAL A 71 2.70 -30.39 38.25
N LEU A 72 2.27 -31.59 38.68
CA LEU A 72 3.12 -32.77 38.80
C LEU A 72 3.80 -33.14 37.47
N ALA A 73 3.03 -33.20 36.38
CA ALA A 73 3.54 -33.53 35.06
C ALA A 73 4.55 -32.47 34.56
N SER A 74 4.26 -31.18 34.77
CA SER A 74 5.14 -30.06 34.42
C SER A 74 6.45 -30.11 35.22
N ARG A 75 6.38 -30.42 36.52
CA ARG A 75 7.54 -30.50 37.41
C ARG A 75 8.46 -31.69 37.10
N LEU A 76 7.88 -32.83 36.72
CA LEU A 76 8.59 -34.07 36.42
C LEU A 76 9.03 -34.17 34.94
N HIS A 77 8.76 -33.15 34.11
CA HIS A 77 9.07 -33.14 32.67
C HIS A 77 8.48 -34.33 31.90
N ILE A 78 7.32 -34.84 32.32
CA ILE A 78 6.65 -35.97 31.64
C ILE A 78 5.74 -35.39 30.55
N TYR A 79 6.24 -35.36 29.31
CA TYR A 79 5.52 -34.82 28.15
C TYR A 79 4.99 -35.92 27.23
N GLU A 80 3.86 -36.55 27.59
CA GLU A 80 3.07 -37.39 26.67
C GLU A 80 1.54 -37.13 26.77
N ASN A 81 0.78 -37.65 25.80
CA ASN A 81 -0.58 -37.25 25.43
C ASN A 81 -1.67 -37.40 26.53
N ALA A 82 -2.67 -36.51 26.47
CA ALA A 82 -3.62 -36.14 27.55
C ALA A 82 -4.37 -37.23 28.30
N LYS A 83 -4.52 -38.44 27.74
CA LYS A 83 -5.26 -39.53 28.39
C LYS A 83 -4.38 -40.53 29.14
N ASP A 84 -3.10 -40.65 28.78
CA ASP A 84 -2.11 -41.43 29.54
C ASP A 84 -1.38 -40.61 30.62
N ARG A 85 -1.61 -39.28 30.65
CA ARG A 85 -0.98 -38.29 31.55
C ARG A 85 -1.10 -38.62 33.04
N VAL A 86 -2.21 -39.22 33.47
CA VAL A 86 -2.49 -39.42 34.90
C VAL A 86 -1.87 -40.73 35.41
N GLY A 87 -1.98 -41.81 34.64
CA GLY A 87 -1.46 -43.13 35.05
C GLY A 87 0.06 -43.18 35.09
N THR A 88 0.74 -42.59 34.11
CA THR A 88 2.20 -42.67 33.96
C THR A 88 2.94 -41.79 34.97
N ALA A 89 2.48 -40.56 35.21
CA ALA A 89 3.09 -39.68 36.22
C ALA A 89 2.94 -40.27 37.63
N MET A 90 1.77 -40.84 37.95
CA MET A 90 1.50 -41.51 39.22
C MET A 90 2.37 -42.78 39.40
N ASN A 91 2.59 -43.54 38.32
CA ASN A 91 3.43 -44.75 38.36
C ASN A 91 4.92 -44.45 38.47
N VAL A 92 5.41 -43.41 37.78
CA VAL A 92 6.81 -42.95 37.89
C VAL A 92 7.09 -42.42 39.29
N PHE A 93 6.16 -41.63 39.86
CA PHE A 93 6.32 -41.11 41.21
C PHE A 93 6.23 -42.21 42.27
N LYS A 94 5.29 -43.17 42.15
CA LYS A 94 5.24 -44.35 43.02
C LYS A 94 6.56 -45.10 43.00
N LYS A 95 7.13 -45.35 41.81
CA LYS A 95 8.39 -46.08 41.68
C LYS A 95 9.56 -45.32 42.33
N SER A 96 9.63 -44.01 42.12
CA SER A 96 10.70 -43.16 42.69
C SER A 96 10.56 -42.96 44.21
N ALA A 97 9.34 -42.84 44.74
CA ALA A 97 9.08 -42.76 46.17
C ALA A 97 9.34 -44.10 46.89
N ILE A 98 9.07 -45.23 46.23
CA ILE A 98 9.40 -46.57 46.73
C ILE A 98 10.91 -46.81 46.74
N GLU A 99 11.65 -46.27 45.77
CA GLU A 99 13.11 -46.39 45.69
C GLU A 99 13.86 -45.44 46.64
N ALA A 100 13.32 -44.24 46.91
CA ALA A 100 13.93 -43.25 47.81
C ALA A 100 13.53 -43.41 49.29
N GLY A 101 12.45 -44.15 49.59
CA GLY A 101 11.93 -44.41 50.93
C GLY A 101 12.68 -45.55 51.62
N THR A 102 13.58 -45.19 52.55
CA THR A 102 14.26 -46.05 53.52
C THR A 102 13.46 -47.30 53.93
N SER A 103 14.14 -48.45 53.97
CA SER A 103 13.66 -49.81 54.31
C SER A 103 12.86 -49.97 55.61
N ALA A 104 12.68 -48.92 56.41
CA ALA A 104 11.95 -48.92 57.67
C ALA A 104 10.42 -48.71 57.52
N LEU A 105 9.94 -48.17 56.40
CA LEU A 105 8.50 -47.93 56.20
C LEU A 105 7.77 -49.17 55.64
N ASN A 106 8.46 -49.97 54.82
CA ASN A 106 7.88 -51.14 54.16
C ASN A 106 7.48 -52.25 55.14
N SER A 107 8.19 -52.42 56.26
CA SER A 107 7.85 -53.45 57.25
C SER A 107 6.63 -53.08 58.12
N LYS A 108 6.34 -51.78 58.31
CA LYS A 108 5.19 -51.34 59.11
C LYS A 108 3.91 -51.17 58.27
N ILE A 109 4.03 -50.92 56.97
CA ILE A 109 2.88 -50.75 56.07
C ILE A 109 2.32 -52.10 55.61
N ALA A 110 3.19 -53.12 55.47
CA ALA A 110 2.75 -54.48 55.12
C ALA A 110 1.87 -55.13 56.23
N ASP A 111 2.12 -54.82 57.50
CA ASP A 111 1.34 -55.36 58.64
C ASP A 111 -0.02 -54.69 58.83
N LEU A 112 -0.27 -53.52 58.21
CA LEU A 112 -1.49 -52.73 58.45
C LEU A 112 -2.57 -52.86 57.36
N GLY A 113 -2.31 -53.54 56.24
CA GLY A 113 -3.34 -53.83 55.23
C GLY A 113 -4.04 -52.60 54.63
N ILE A 114 -3.45 -51.41 54.74
CA ILE A 114 -4.03 -50.16 54.24
C ILE A 114 -3.72 -50.06 52.74
N GLN A 115 -4.74 -50.24 51.89
CA GLN A 115 -4.69 -49.76 50.51
C GLN A 115 -4.62 -48.23 50.55
N ILE A 116 -3.43 -47.68 50.31
CA ILE A 116 -3.25 -46.23 50.16
C ILE A 116 -3.87 -45.84 48.80
N SER A 117 -5.12 -45.36 48.82
CA SER A 117 -5.59 -44.46 47.76
C SER A 117 -4.75 -43.19 47.87
N VAL A 118 -3.73 -43.09 47.02
CA VAL A 118 -2.83 -41.94 47.06
C VAL A 118 -3.62 -40.72 46.58
N ASN A 119 -4.06 -39.90 47.54
CA ASN A 119 -4.73 -38.64 47.27
C ASN A 119 -3.72 -37.61 46.72
N SER A 120 -4.19 -36.72 45.86
CA SER A 120 -3.38 -35.69 45.18
C SER A 120 -2.54 -34.87 46.18
N ASP A 121 -3.10 -34.55 47.35
CA ASP A 121 -2.43 -33.78 48.42
C ASP A 121 -1.19 -34.46 48.99
N LEU A 122 -1.23 -35.78 49.14
CA LEU A 122 -0.08 -36.54 49.65
C LEU A 122 1.05 -36.53 48.63
N MET A 123 0.75 -36.61 47.34
CA MET A 123 1.74 -36.54 46.26
C MET A 123 2.40 -35.15 46.20
N LEU A 124 1.61 -34.08 46.37
CA LEU A 124 2.12 -32.72 46.38
C LEU A 124 3.02 -32.43 47.58
N SER A 125 2.72 -33.01 48.75
CA SER A 125 3.56 -32.87 49.95
C SER A 125 4.95 -33.54 49.84
N LEU A 126 5.10 -34.50 48.90
CA LEU A 126 6.34 -35.25 48.70
C LEU A 126 7.28 -34.59 47.66
N ILE A 127 6.87 -33.46 47.06
CA ILE A 127 7.64 -32.77 46.02
C ILE A 127 8.18 -31.47 46.55
N ASP A 128 9.49 -31.30 46.46
CA ASP A 128 10.15 -30.06 46.80
C ASP A 128 9.84 -28.96 45.75
N MET A 129 9.05 -27.99 46.21
CA MET A 129 8.61 -26.80 45.47
C MET A 129 9.24 -25.51 46.01
N THR A 130 10.19 -25.57 46.95
CA THR A 130 10.78 -24.41 47.62
C THR A 130 11.41 -23.40 46.64
N LYS A 131 12.13 -23.89 45.62
CA LYS A 131 12.73 -23.07 44.56
C LYS A 131 11.96 -23.13 43.25
N VAL A 132 10.64 -23.21 43.32
CA VAL A 132 9.76 -23.30 42.15
C VAL A 132 8.67 -22.24 42.21
N LEU A 133 8.59 -21.41 41.17
CA LEU A 133 7.42 -20.55 40.95
C LEU A 133 6.37 -21.33 40.14
N VAL A 134 5.21 -21.59 40.74
CA VAL A 134 4.06 -22.21 40.06
C VAL A 134 3.24 -21.11 39.40
N ILE A 135 3.16 -21.14 38.07
CA ILE A 135 2.44 -20.15 37.27
C ILE A 135 1.14 -20.78 36.77
N LEU A 136 0.01 -20.34 37.31
CA LEU A 136 -1.32 -20.73 36.86
C LEU A 136 -1.81 -19.74 35.80
N ASP A 137 -1.83 -20.18 34.54
CA ASP A 137 -2.08 -19.32 33.36
C ASP A 137 -3.49 -19.55 32.77
N ASP A 138 -4.03 -18.57 32.06
CA ASP A 138 -5.39 -18.60 31.48
C ASP A 138 -6.49 -18.91 32.54
N CYS A 139 -6.40 -18.32 33.74
CA CYS A 139 -7.35 -18.62 34.84
C CYS A 139 -8.80 -18.36 34.43
N GLU A 140 -9.06 -17.29 33.68
CA GLU A 140 -10.41 -16.92 33.24
C GLU A 140 -11.09 -17.93 32.30
N ARG A 141 -10.37 -18.94 31.80
CA ARG A 141 -10.91 -19.96 30.88
C ARG A 141 -11.05 -21.33 31.53
N SER A 142 -10.93 -21.40 32.85
CA SER A 142 -11.23 -22.59 33.64
C SER A 142 -12.63 -22.47 34.23
N SER A 143 -13.45 -23.51 34.07
CA SER A 143 -14.74 -23.59 34.75
C SER A 143 -14.59 -23.66 36.27
N PHE A 144 -13.45 -24.15 36.76
CA PHE A 144 -13.12 -24.17 38.19
C PHE A 144 -12.73 -22.80 38.73
N ALA A 145 -12.03 -21.99 37.94
CA ALA A 145 -11.65 -20.63 38.32
C ALA A 145 -12.72 -19.56 38.02
N HIS A 146 -13.88 -19.95 37.47
CA HIS A 146 -15.07 -19.09 37.42
C HIS A 146 -15.74 -18.92 38.78
N ASP A 147 -15.60 -19.88 39.69
CA ASP A 147 -15.94 -19.71 41.10
C ASP A 147 -14.71 -19.23 41.86
N ASP A 148 -14.52 -17.90 41.89
CA ASP A 148 -13.34 -17.28 42.50
C ASP A 148 -13.15 -17.75 43.96
N ARG A 149 -14.20 -18.10 44.71
CA ARG A 149 -14.05 -18.59 46.10
C ARG A 149 -13.40 -19.98 46.18
N SER A 150 -13.89 -20.94 45.40
CA SER A 150 -13.32 -22.30 45.39
C SER A 150 -11.89 -22.29 44.86
N PHE A 151 -11.61 -21.48 43.84
CA PHE A 151 -10.28 -21.35 43.27
C PHE A 151 -9.29 -20.61 44.18
N LEU A 152 -9.71 -19.51 44.83
CA LEU A 152 -8.86 -18.83 45.80
C LEU A 152 -8.64 -19.67 47.06
N GLY A 153 -9.63 -20.47 47.48
CA GLY A 153 -9.46 -21.47 48.53
C GLY A 153 -8.41 -22.51 48.18
N PHE A 154 -8.39 -22.98 46.93
CA PHE A 154 -7.32 -23.83 46.40
C PHE A 154 -5.96 -23.14 46.48
N VAL A 155 -5.84 -21.93 45.92
CA VAL A 155 -4.58 -21.17 45.91
C VAL A 155 -4.08 -20.95 47.33
N ASN A 156 -4.96 -20.55 48.25
CA ASN A 156 -4.62 -20.34 49.65
C ASN A 156 -4.08 -21.62 50.31
N ASN A 157 -4.72 -22.77 50.06
CA ASN A 157 -4.22 -24.06 50.54
C ASN A 157 -2.80 -24.37 50.01
N MET A 158 -2.54 -24.09 48.73
CA MET A 158 -1.22 -24.33 48.13
C MET A 158 -0.13 -23.42 48.72
N VAL A 159 -0.45 -22.16 48.99
CA VAL A 159 0.55 -21.22 49.50
C VAL A 159 0.74 -21.38 51.02
N GLU A 160 -0.34 -21.47 51.81
CA GLU A 160 -0.26 -21.58 53.27
C GLU A 160 0.15 -22.97 53.76
N ASN A 161 -0.52 -24.04 53.27
CA ASN A 161 -0.33 -25.39 53.80
C ASN A 161 0.81 -26.15 53.11
N HIS A 162 1.06 -25.86 51.83
CA HIS A 162 2.14 -26.50 51.06
C HIS A 162 3.37 -25.61 50.85
N GLY A 163 3.32 -24.32 51.21
CA GLY A 163 4.47 -23.41 51.12
C GLY A 163 4.90 -23.08 49.69
N TRP A 164 3.97 -23.12 48.72
CA TRP A 164 4.28 -22.89 47.32
C TRP A 164 4.35 -21.41 46.97
N HIS A 165 5.30 -21.01 46.13
CA HIS A 165 5.25 -19.72 45.47
C HIS A 165 4.32 -19.80 44.26
N VAL A 166 3.18 -19.11 44.31
CA VAL A 166 2.14 -19.19 43.28
C VAL A 166 1.94 -17.82 42.63
N MET A 167 1.95 -17.80 41.30
CA MET A 167 1.57 -16.65 40.49
C MET A 167 0.34 -16.99 39.64
N LEU A 168 -0.68 -16.15 39.71
CA LEU A 168 -1.88 -16.23 38.88
C LEU A 168 -1.72 -15.28 37.70
N VAL A 169 -1.92 -15.78 36.48
CA VAL A 169 -1.93 -14.95 35.27
C VAL A 169 -3.37 -14.83 34.78
N ARG A 170 -3.87 -13.59 34.70
CA ARG A 170 -5.28 -13.28 34.39
C ARG A 170 -5.38 -12.15 33.35
N ASN A 171 -6.55 -12.01 32.72
CA ASN A 171 -6.81 -10.84 31.87
C ASN A 171 -7.29 -9.61 32.62
N GLN A 172 -7.97 -9.80 33.75
CA GLN A 172 -8.49 -8.73 34.59
C GLN A 172 -7.97 -8.92 36.02
N PRO A 173 -7.86 -7.82 36.80
CA PRO A 173 -7.59 -7.93 38.22
C PRO A 173 -8.72 -8.66 38.95
N LEU A 174 -8.42 -9.22 40.11
CA LEU A 174 -9.42 -9.71 41.06
C LEU A 174 -10.16 -8.51 41.67
N SER A 175 -11.49 -8.57 41.74
CA SER A 175 -12.30 -7.57 42.44
C SER A 175 -12.14 -7.72 43.95
N PHE A 176 -11.89 -6.61 44.64
CA PHE A 176 -11.79 -6.56 46.11
C PHE A 176 -13.11 -6.20 46.79
N GLU A 177 -14.15 -5.80 46.05
CA GLU A 177 -15.32 -5.15 46.63
C GLU A 177 -16.30 -6.08 47.38
N ASP A 178 -16.25 -7.41 47.16
CA ASP A 178 -17.24 -8.35 47.71
C ASP A 178 -16.68 -9.59 48.44
N ASP A 179 -15.35 -9.78 48.54
CA ASP A 179 -14.80 -11.07 49.01
C ASP A 179 -13.54 -10.92 49.91
N CYS A 180 -13.73 -11.07 51.23
CA CYS A 180 -12.64 -11.19 52.22
C CYS A 180 -11.65 -12.33 51.93
N SER A 181 -11.98 -13.20 50.97
CA SER A 181 -11.19 -14.33 50.48
C SER A 181 -10.00 -13.89 49.61
N VAL A 182 -10.11 -12.77 48.89
CA VAL A 182 -9.04 -12.27 47.99
C VAL A 182 -7.87 -11.70 48.78
N GLU A 183 -8.14 -10.84 49.78
CA GLU A 183 -7.10 -10.27 50.66
C GLU A 183 -6.33 -11.33 51.44
N LYS A 184 -6.94 -12.48 51.69
CA LYS A 184 -6.30 -13.62 52.36
C LYS A 184 -5.44 -14.46 51.43
N ALA A 185 -5.82 -14.58 50.15
CA ALA A 185 -5.15 -15.46 49.20
C ALA A 185 -4.13 -14.75 48.29
N VAL A 186 -4.14 -13.42 48.19
CA VAL A 186 -3.31 -12.64 47.25
C VAL A 186 -2.59 -11.47 47.94
N ILE A 187 -1.26 -11.42 47.84
CA ILE A 187 -0.43 -10.35 48.46
C ILE A 187 -0.31 -9.12 47.56
N ARG A 188 -0.35 -9.32 46.24
CA ARG A 188 -0.12 -8.25 45.28
C ARG A 188 -0.75 -8.57 43.94
N GLN A 189 -1.36 -7.56 43.33
CA GLN A 189 -1.76 -7.57 41.92
C GLN A 189 -0.85 -6.61 41.13
N ILE A 190 -0.33 -7.08 40.00
CA ILE A 190 0.64 -6.36 39.16
C ILE A 190 0.05 -6.28 37.76
N GLU A 191 -0.09 -5.05 37.26
CA GLU A 191 -0.51 -4.80 35.89
C GLU A 191 0.66 -4.92 34.92
N TYR A 192 0.48 -5.79 33.93
CA TYR A 192 1.42 -6.05 32.85
C TYR A 192 1.11 -5.16 31.64
N GLU A 193 1.90 -4.09 31.53
CA GLU A 193 1.90 -3.15 30.41
C GLU A 193 3.28 -3.22 29.76
N PRO A 194 3.44 -4.05 28.73
CA PRO A 194 4.75 -4.18 28.13
C PRO A 194 5.01 -3.04 27.15
N ASP A 195 6.29 -2.75 26.95
CA ASP A 195 6.71 -1.99 25.78
C ASP A 195 6.40 -2.81 24.50
N LEU A 196 5.30 -2.43 23.87
CA LEU A 196 4.83 -3.02 22.62
C LEU A 196 5.93 -2.97 21.55
N GLN A 197 6.67 -1.87 21.43
CA GLN A 197 7.74 -1.73 20.43
C GLN A 197 8.87 -2.73 20.65
N ALA A 198 9.26 -2.96 21.90
CA ALA A 198 10.27 -3.97 22.24
C ALA A 198 9.80 -5.39 21.91
N LEU A 199 8.56 -5.74 22.28
CA LEU A 199 7.97 -7.04 21.95
C LEU A 199 7.88 -7.27 20.44
N TYR A 200 7.53 -6.23 19.69
CA TYR A 200 7.43 -6.30 18.23
C TYR A 200 8.77 -6.61 17.59
N ARG A 201 9.84 -5.91 18.01
CA ARG A 201 11.20 -6.17 17.49
C ARG A 201 11.62 -7.61 17.67
N VAL A 202 11.23 -8.25 18.77
CA VAL A 202 11.58 -9.66 19.04
C VAL A 202 10.66 -10.62 18.30
N MET A 203 9.34 -10.38 18.29
CA MET A 203 8.37 -11.37 17.80
C MET A 203 8.09 -11.31 16.30
N VAL A 204 8.36 -10.17 15.66
CA VAL A 204 7.97 -9.89 14.27
C VAL A 204 9.16 -10.01 13.32
N LYS A 205 10.36 -9.59 13.77
CA LYS A 205 11.56 -9.50 12.92
C LYS A 205 11.84 -10.79 12.14
N ASP A 206 11.80 -11.94 12.82
CA ASP A 206 12.11 -13.24 12.19
C ASP A 206 10.99 -13.79 11.30
N LYS A 207 9.79 -13.18 11.33
CA LYS A 207 8.61 -13.60 10.57
C LYS A 207 8.34 -12.74 9.33
N LEU A 208 8.97 -11.58 9.24
CA LEU A 208 8.87 -10.70 8.09
C LEU A 208 9.76 -11.22 6.96
N ARG A 209 9.21 -11.26 5.75
CA ARG A 209 9.92 -11.60 4.52
C ARG A 209 10.20 -10.31 3.77
N ILE A 210 11.24 -9.59 4.19
CA ILE A 210 11.63 -8.30 3.60
C ILE A 210 12.35 -8.56 2.27
N PRO A 211 11.83 -8.07 1.14
CA PRO A 211 12.52 -8.17 -0.14
C PRO A 211 13.79 -7.32 -0.19
N LYS A 212 14.81 -7.77 -0.95
CA LYS A 212 16.11 -7.09 -1.07
C LYS A 212 16.07 -5.70 -1.70
N HIS A 213 15.02 -5.40 -2.46
CA HIS A 213 14.88 -4.16 -3.23
C HIS A 213 14.15 -3.05 -2.45
N ILE A 214 13.72 -3.30 -1.22
CA ILE A 214 13.14 -2.25 -0.39
C ILE A 214 14.24 -1.27 0.04
N ASP A 215 13.96 0.01 -0.15
CA ASP A 215 14.87 1.14 0.03
C ASP A 215 14.64 1.91 1.34
N PHE A 216 13.81 1.38 2.25
CA PHE A 216 13.50 1.98 3.55
C PHE A 216 13.55 1.00 4.72
N GLU A 217 13.70 1.53 5.94
CA GLU A 217 13.71 0.75 7.17
C GLU A 217 12.30 0.26 7.54
N VAL A 218 11.97 -0.97 7.10
CA VAL A 218 10.64 -1.59 7.30
C VAL A 218 10.22 -1.60 8.77
N MET A 219 11.16 -1.83 9.70
CA MET A 219 10.85 -1.88 11.12
C MET A 219 10.42 -0.52 11.67
N ASP A 220 10.99 0.57 11.18
CA ASP A 220 10.62 1.92 11.58
C ASP A 220 9.26 2.30 10.97
N ALA A 221 8.99 1.90 9.73
CA ALA A 221 7.69 2.10 9.10
C ALA A 221 6.57 1.32 9.81
N ILE A 222 6.83 0.08 10.26
CA ILE A 222 5.91 -0.69 11.10
C ILE A 222 5.70 0.01 12.44
N ALA A 223 6.78 0.45 13.10
CA ALA A 223 6.70 1.13 14.38
C ALA A 223 5.85 2.41 14.28
N GLU A 224 5.99 3.17 13.20
CA GLU A 224 5.19 4.36 12.88
C GLU A 224 3.71 4.02 12.70
N GLY A 225 3.38 2.99 11.92
CA GLY A 225 2.00 2.54 11.70
C GLY A 225 1.29 2.09 12.98
N LEU A 226 2.06 1.68 13.99
CA LEU A 226 1.56 1.25 15.29
C LEU A 226 1.43 2.40 16.30
N LYS A 227 2.01 3.59 16.02
CA LYS A 227 1.84 4.76 16.89
C LYS A 227 0.35 5.11 16.96
N GLY A 228 -0.18 5.21 18.18
CA GLY A 228 -1.60 5.51 18.44
C GLY A 228 -2.55 4.31 18.39
N SER A 229 -2.07 3.10 18.07
CA SER A 229 -2.89 1.89 18.07
C SER A 229 -2.77 1.15 19.40
N LEU A 230 -3.85 1.10 20.19
CA LEU A 230 -3.98 0.26 21.41
C LEU A 230 -4.17 -1.20 21.02
N VAL A 231 -3.16 -1.82 20.39
CA VAL A 231 -3.35 -3.14 19.77
C VAL A 231 -2.39 -4.18 20.34
N ASN A 232 -2.99 -5.30 20.75
CA ASN A 232 -2.30 -6.41 21.38
C ASN A 232 -1.43 -7.22 20.38
N ILE A 233 -0.45 -7.97 20.91
CA ILE A 233 0.52 -8.74 20.11
C ILE A 233 -0.17 -9.74 19.18
N ARG A 234 -1.31 -10.29 19.59
CA ARG A 234 -2.02 -11.32 18.80
C ARG A 234 -2.54 -10.75 17.49
N ALA A 235 -3.12 -9.56 17.52
CA ALA A 235 -3.57 -8.88 16.32
C ALA A 235 -2.39 -8.59 15.38
N LEU A 236 -1.24 -8.18 15.92
CA LEU A 236 -0.04 -8.02 15.11
C LEU A 236 0.44 -9.33 14.48
N LEU A 237 0.53 -10.43 15.25
CA LEU A 237 0.92 -11.73 14.70
C LEU A 237 -0.02 -12.21 13.59
N ARG A 238 -1.32 -11.92 13.70
CA ARG A 238 -2.33 -12.21 12.68
C ARG A 238 -2.20 -11.32 11.44
N SER A 239 -1.68 -10.10 11.60
CA SER A 239 -1.46 -9.17 10.49
C SER A 239 -0.24 -9.50 9.61
N ILE A 240 0.73 -10.27 10.13
CA ILE A 240 2.00 -10.59 9.44
C ILE A 240 1.82 -11.12 8.00
N PRO A 241 0.90 -12.06 7.71
CA PRO A 241 0.68 -12.52 6.35
C PRO A 241 0.31 -11.38 5.38
N SER A 242 -0.54 -10.45 5.81
CA SER A 242 -0.93 -9.29 5.00
C SER A 242 0.21 -8.30 4.82
N ILE A 243 0.98 -8.03 5.87
CA ILE A 243 2.17 -7.18 5.80
C ILE A 243 3.19 -7.78 4.81
N ASN A 244 3.43 -9.08 4.88
CA ASN A 244 4.30 -9.78 3.92
C ASN A 244 3.75 -9.71 2.48
N CYS A 245 2.44 -9.75 2.28
CA CYS A 245 1.85 -9.56 0.95
C CYS A 245 2.09 -8.13 0.43
N ALA A 246 1.87 -7.11 1.28
CA ALA A 246 2.10 -5.71 0.93
C ALA A 246 3.58 -5.44 0.59
N LEU A 247 4.51 -5.94 1.41
CA LEU A 247 5.96 -5.83 1.18
C LEU A 247 6.40 -6.38 -0.18
N ASN A 248 5.71 -7.39 -0.71
CA ASN A 248 6.00 -7.99 -2.03
C ASN A 248 5.27 -7.28 -3.19
N THR A 249 4.72 -6.09 -2.99
CA THR A 249 4.01 -5.35 -4.04
C THR A 249 4.94 -4.36 -4.73
N SER A 250 4.92 -4.32 -6.07
CA SER A 250 5.83 -3.48 -6.86
C SER A 250 5.74 -1.98 -6.59
N VAL A 251 4.60 -1.54 -6.07
CA VAL A 251 4.31 -0.14 -5.78
C VAL A 251 5.22 0.46 -4.68
N LEU A 252 5.88 -0.36 -3.87
CA LEU A 252 6.77 0.11 -2.78
C LEU A 252 8.16 0.51 -3.25
N PHE A 253 8.54 0.11 -4.44
CA PHE A 253 9.84 0.40 -5.06
C PHE A 253 9.65 1.01 -6.46
N ASP A 254 8.48 1.56 -6.73
CA ASP A 254 8.19 2.31 -7.95
C ASP A 254 8.70 3.74 -7.80
N GLU A 255 9.79 4.06 -8.50
CA GLU A 255 10.46 5.36 -8.47
C GLU A 255 9.56 6.52 -8.93
N ASN A 256 8.45 6.25 -9.62
CA ASN A 256 7.50 7.29 -10.04
C ASN A 256 6.58 7.75 -8.91
N ILE A 257 6.54 7.05 -7.78
CA ILE A 257 5.76 7.43 -6.60
C ILE A 257 6.70 8.02 -5.57
N ASP A 258 6.35 9.12 -4.93
CA ASP A 258 7.21 9.75 -3.92
C ASP A 258 7.66 8.78 -2.81
N PHE A 259 8.94 8.81 -2.45
CA PHE A 259 9.54 7.94 -1.45
C PHE A 259 8.82 8.05 -0.10
N HIS A 260 8.65 9.27 0.41
CA HIS A 260 7.98 9.49 1.69
C HIS A 260 6.52 9.06 1.64
N GLY A 261 5.85 9.30 0.52
CA GLY A 261 4.51 8.85 0.20
C GLY A 261 4.33 7.32 0.22
N ARG A 262 5.25 6.57 -0.38
CA ARG A 262 5.26 5.09 -0.35
C ARG A 262 5.44 4.57 1.07
N VAL A 263 6.41 5.11 1.81
CA VAL A 263 6.70 4.72 3.21
C VAL A 263 5.51 5.00 4.11
N LYS A 264 4.92 6.21 4.01
CA LYS A 264 3.75 6.59 4.81
C LYS A 264 2.54 5.73 4.50
N ALA A 265 2.28 5.43 3.22
CA ALA A 265 1.21 4.52 2.84
C ALA A 265 1.42 3.11 3.41
N PHE A 266 2.66 2.60 3.41
CA PHE A 266 2.96 1.32 4.05
C PHE A 266 2.71 1.35 5.57
N SER A 267 3.19 2.39 6.27
CA SER A 267 2.94 2.57 7.70
C SER A 267 1.44 2.59 8.03
N ASP A 268 0.66 3.37 7.29
CA ASP A 268 -0.78 3.47 7.54
C ASP A 268 -1.49 2.14 7.24
N PHE A 269 -1.07 1.43 6.18
CA PHE A 269 -1.56 0.08 5.89
C PHE A 269 -1.28 -0.90 7.05
N VAL A 270 -0.09 -0.85 7.66
CA VAL A 270 0.24 -1.65 8.84
C VAL A 270 -0.72 -1.33 9.98
N GLY A 271 -0.97 -0.04 10.25
CA GLY A 271 -1.93 0.41 11.26
C GLY A 271 -3.33 -0.18 11.05
N TYR A 272 -3.91 0.01 9.86
CA TYR A 272 -5.23 -0.53 9.52
C TYR A 272 -5.30 -2.06 9.58
N THR A 273 -4.25 -2.74 9.12
CA THR A 273 -4.20 -4.22 9.12
C THR A 273 -4.17 -4.77 10.55
N VAL A 274 -3.42 -4.11 11.43
CA VAL A 274 -3.30 -4.51 12.83
C VAL A 274 -4.58 -4.22 13.59
N GLN A 275 -5.22 -3.07 13.37
CA GLN A 275 -6.54 -2.75 13.91
C GLN A 275 -7.60 -3.76 13.45
N ALA A 276 -7.67 -4.05 12.14
CA ALA A 276 -8.58 -5.05 11.59
C ALA A 276 -8.34 -6.42 12.21
N SER A 277 -7.08 -6.81 12.44
CA SER A 277 -6.74 -8.08 13.10
C SER A 277 -7.13 -8.14 14.58
N ALA A 278 -7.37 -6.98 15.20
CA ALA A 278 -7.94 -6.85 16.55
C ALA A 278 -9.48 -6.82 16.54
N GLY A 279 -10.12 -6.86 15.37
CA GLY A 279 -11.56 -6.68 15.22
C GLY A 279 -12.01 -5.22 15.32
N ILE A 280 -11.08 -4.27 15.24
CA ILE A 280 -11.36 -2.84 15.25
C ILE A 280 -11.47 -2.37 13.81
N VAL A 281 -12.61 -1.76 13.47
CA VAL A 281 -12.89 -1.23 12.14
C VAL A 281 -13.26 0.25 12.29
N PRO A 282 -12.72 1.15 11.44
CA PRO A 282 -13.12 2.56 11.45
C PRO A 282 -14.63 2.72 11.22
N ASP A 283 -15.30 3.47 12.10
CA ASP A 283 -16.71 3.80 11.98
C ASP A 283 -16.94 4.78 10.83
N GLU A 284 -18.11 4.67 10.18
CA GLU A 284 -18.55 5.67 9.20
C GLU A 284 -18.81 7.01 9.92
N PRO A 285 -18.19 8.13 9.47
CA PRO A 285 -18.40 9.42 10.10
C PRO A 285 -19.88 9.83 10.08
N LYS A 286 -20.43 10.19 11.26
CA LYS A 286 -21.86 10.49 11.46
C LYS A 286 -22.40 11.63 10.58
N ASP A 287 -21.53 12.48 10.05
CA ASP A 287 -21.87 13.67 9.24
C ASP A 287 -21.40 13.58 7.77
N ALA A 288 -21.14 12.39 7.21
CA ALA A 288 -20.70 12.22 5.81
C ALA A 288 -21.61 12.89 4.75
N LYS A 289 -22.83 13.31 5.11
CA LYS A 289 -23.79 14.03 4.25
C LYS A 289 -23.90 15.54 4.49
N LYS A 290 -23.24 16.11 5.50
CA LYS A 290 -23.20 17.56 5.74
C LYS A 290 -21.80 18.09 5.45
N SER A 291 -21.66 18.67 4.27
CA SER A 291 -20.44 19.38 3.86
C SER A 291 -20.12 20.54 4.82
N MET A 292 -18.81 20.77 5.02
CA MET A 292 -18.18 21.95 5.65
C MET A 292 -18.08 22.00 7.19
N SER A 293 -17.43 21.02 7.81
CA SER A 293 -16.69 21.26 9.06
C SER A 293 -15.22 20.85 8.86
N ILE A 294 -14.30 21.80 9.06
CA ILE A 294 -12.83 21.59 8.98
C ILE A 294 -12.40 20.50 9.98
N PHE A 295 -13.16 20.29 11.05
CA PHE A 295 -12.88 19.31 12.10
C PHE A 295 -13.17 17.86 11.68
N ASN A 296 -13.98 17.62 10.63
CA ASN A 296 -14.34 16.26 10.19
C ASN A 296 -13.52 15.76 8.97
N ALA A 297 -12.63 16.60 8.41
CA ALA A 297 -11.90 16.27 7.18
C ALA A 297 -10.91 15.11 7.36
N SER A 298 -10.22 15.06 8.51
CA SER A 298 -9.27 13.98 8.83
C SER A 298 -9.96 12.64 9.00
N GLU A 299 -11.08 12.59 9.73
CA GLU A 299 -11.86 11.37 9.94
C GLU A 299 -12.46 10.83 8.63
N LEU A 300 -12.96 11.73 7.77
CA LEU A 300 -13.44 11.38 6.43
C LEU A 300 -12.32 10.80 5.56
N GLN A 301 -11.13 11.40 5.59
CA GLN A 301 -9.98 10.92 4.83
C GLN A 301 -9.49 9.56 5.34
N GLU A 302 -9.45 9.35 6.66
CA GLU A 302 -9.11 8.06 7.27
C GLU A 302 -10.13 6.97 6.91
N TYR A 303 -11.42 7.28 6.93
CA TYR A 303 -12.46 6.34 6.52
C TYR A 303 -12.38 6.01 5.03
N ASP A 304 -12.18 7.00 4.16
CA ASP A 304 -12.03 6.81 2.72
C ASP A 304 -10.76 6.02 2.32
N ASN A 305 -9.70 6.20 3.11
CA ASN A 305 -8.49 5.38 3.06
C ASN A 305 -8.79 3.93 3.43
N TYR A 306 -9.47 3.70 4.55
CA TYR A 306 -9.89 2.37 5.00
C TYR A 306 -10.80 1.67 3.97
N LEU A 307 -11.75 2.38 3.35
CA LEU A 307 -12.66 1.81 2.34
C LEU A 307 -11.90 1.15 1.18
N THR A 308 -10.75 1.71 0.80
CA THR A 308 -9.89 1.16 -0.26
C THR A 308 -9.29 -0.21 0.12
N LEU A 309 -9.06 -0.41 1.42
CA LEU A 309 -8.47 -1.63 2.00
C LEU A 309 -9.52 -2.60 2.55
N SER A 310 -10.76 -2.16 2.78
CA SER A 310 -11.84 -2.90 3.45
C SER A 310 -12.01 -4.33 2.95
N ARG A 311 -12.02 -4.56 1.63
CA ARG A 311 -12.14 -5.91 1.03
C ARG A 311 -10.99 -6.84 1.38
N ALA A 312 -9.78 -6.30 1.50
CA ALA A 312 -8.59 -7.06 1.87
C ALA A 312 -8.53 -7.33 3.39
N LEU A 313 -9.06 -6.41 4.20
CA LEU A 313 -8.96 -6.46 5.66
C LEU A 313 -10.16 -7.12 6.35
N ALA A 314 -11.33 -7.18 5.71
CA ALA A 314 -12.54 -7.79 6.28
C ALA A 314 -12.33 -9.24 6.79
N PRO A 315 -11.63 -10.14 6.08
CA PRO A 315 -11.35 -11.48 6.61
C PRO A 315 -10.59 -11.46 7.94
N LEU A 316 -9.67 -10.50 8.15
CA LEU A 316 -8.92 -10.39 9.39
C LEU A 316 -9.80 -10.02 10.58
N ALA A 317 -10.75 -9.11 10.37
CA ALA A 317 -11.73 -8.71 11.40
C ALA A 317 -12.63 -9.88 11.82
N GLU A 318 -12.93 -10.78 10.88
CA GLU A 318 -13.69 -12.00 11.13
C GLU A 318 -12.83 -13.18 11.64
N GLY A 319 -11.51 -12.98 11.79
CA GLY A 319 -10.58 -14.04 12.20
C GLY A 319 -10.34 -15.14 11.15
N LYS A 320 -10.59 -14.83 9.86
CA LYS A 320 -10.40 -15.71 8.70
C LYS A 320 -9.07 -15.43 8.01
N ASP A 321 -8.63 -16.38 7.20
CA ASP A 321 -7.44 -16.23 6.36
C ASP A 321 -7.66 -15.21 5.24
N ILE A 322 -6.61 -14.44 4.95
CA ILE A 322 -6.60 -13.45 3.87
C ILE A 322 -6.32 -14.08 2.50
N ASN A 323 -6.84 -13.45 1.45
CA ASN A 323 -6.45 -13.75 0.08
C ASN A 323 -5.26 -12.85 -0.34
N PRO A 324 -4.07 -13.41 -0.62
CA PRO A 324 -2.88 -12.64 -0.97
C PRO A 324 -3.06 -11.69 -2.17
N GLU A 325 -3.79 -12.10 -3.21
CA GLU A 325 -3.99 -11.28 -4.42
C GLU A 325 -4.96 -10.12 -4.17
N THR A 326 -5.96 -10.34 -3.32
CA THR A 326 -6.84 -9.25 -2.85
C THR A 326 -6.05 -8.22 -2.06
N VAL A 327 -5.15 -8.67 -1.17
CA VAL A 327 -4.30 -7.76 -0.37
C VAL A 327 -3.38 -6.95 -1.27
N LYS A 328 -2.64 -7.59 -2.18
CA LYS A 328 -1.73 -6.89 -3.12
C LYS A 328 -2.47 -5.86 -3.98
N SER A 329 -3.61 -6.25 -4.55
CA SER A 329 -4.38 -5.36 -5.43
C SER A 329 -5.05 -4.20 -4.69
N SER A 330 -5.61 -4.42 -3.50
CA SER A 330 -6.13 -3.36 -2.63
C SER A 330 -5.01 -2.44 -2.14
N PHE A 331 -3.86 -2.99 -1.74
CA PHE A 331 -2.72 -2.20 -1.30
C PHE A 331 -2.15 -1.33 -2.43
N LYS A 332 -2.02 -1.87 -3.65
CA LYS A 332 -1.62 -1.08 -4.83
C LYS A 332 -2.57 0.09 -5.06
N LYS A 333 -3.89 -0.15 -5.03
CA LYS A 333 -4.90 0.91 -5.17
C LYS A 333 -4.81 1.96 -4.07
N PHE A 334 -4.57 1.51 -2.84
CA PHE A 334 -4.42 2.39 -1.69
C PHE A 334 -3.21 3.32 -1.82
N VAL A 335 -2.04 2.78 -2.18
CA VAL A 335 -0.82 3.58 -2.38
C VAL A 335 -1.00 4.61 -3.50
N LEU A 336 -1.59 4.22 -4.64
CA LEU A 336 -1.84 5.14 -5.75
C LEU A 336 -2.88 6.23 -5.41
N LYS A 337 -3.91 5.89 -4.62
CA LYS A 337 -4.91 6.87 -4.17
C LYS A 337 -4.32 7.89 -3.20
N LYS A 338 -3.44 7.44 -2.30
CA LYS A 338 -2.79 8.30 -1.30
C LYS A 338 -1.71 9.19 -1.92
N ASN A 339 -1.14 8.78 -3.05
CA ASN A 339 -0.08 9.47 -3.76
C ASN A 339 -0.54 9.78 -5.21
N PRO A 340 -1.44 10.77 -5.38
CA PRO A 340 -1.97 11.12 -6.71
C PRO A 340 -0.94 11.81 -7.61
N ASN A 341 0.05 12.47 -6.99
CA ASN A 341 1.13 13.18 -7.67
C ASN A 341 2.32 12.23 -7.87
N SER A 342 3.05 12.38 -8.98
CA SER A 342 4.28 11.62 -9.20
C SER A 342 5.40 12.09 -8.25
N ALA A 343 6.45 11.29 -8.10
CA ALA A 343 7.66 11.66 -7.35
C ALA A 343 8.28 12.97 -7.87
N ALA A 344 8.26 13.18 -9.19
CA ALA A 344 8.76 14.40 -9.81
C ALA A 344 7.87 15.61 -9.50
N ASP A 345 6.55 15.42 -9.43
CA ASP A 345 5.63 16.50 -9.05
C ASP A 345 5.78 16.89 -7.57
N VAL A 346 6.03 15.92 -6.69
CA VAL A 346 6.35 16.19 -5.28
C VAL A 346 7.69 16.91 -5.16
N GLU A 347 8.71 16.50 -5.93
CA GLU A 347 9.99 17.21 -6.00
C GLU A 347 9.82 18.66 -6.50
N ALA A 348 8.95 18.89 -7.50
CA ALA A 348 8.61 20.21 -8.00
C ALA A 348 7.84 21.06 -6.97
N GLN A 349 6.95 20.46 -6.19
CA GLN A 349 6.25 21.12 -5.09
C GLN A 349 7.19 21.55 -3.96
N GLU A 350 8.13 20.68 -3.57
CA GLU A 350 9.18 21.05 -2.64
C GLU A 350 10.05 22.18 -3.18
N MET A 351 10.35 22.17 -4.48
CA MET A 351 11.10 23.25 -5.14
C MET A 351 10.35 24.56 -4.98
N GLU A 352 9.05 24.60 -5.30
CA GLU A 352 8.21 25.79 -5.13
C GLU A 352 8.20 26.32 -3.69
N TYR A 353 8.12 25.42 -2.70
CA TYR A 353 8.17 25.81 -1.29
C TYR A 353 9.47 26.56 -0.97
N HIS A 354 10.63 26.02 -1.34
CA HIS A 354 11.90 26.70 -1.13
C HIS A 354 12.02 27.98 -1.97
N TRP A 355 11.47 27.97 -3.19
CA TRP A 355 11.49 29.14 -4.09
C TRP A 355 10.69 30.31 -3.54
N SER A 356 9.59 30.04 -2.82
CA SER A 356 8.81 31.10 -2.16
C SER A 356 9.63 31.86 -1.11
N ALA A 357 10.65 31.22 -0.56
CA ALA A 357 11.58 31.79 0.42
C ALA A 357 12.92 32.26 -0.19
N LEU A 358 13.04 32.32 -1.52
CA LEU A 358 14.30 32.63 -2.23
C LEU A 358 14.97 33.91 -1.72
N HIS A 359 14.20 34.94 -1.38
CA HIS A 359 14.68 36.22 -0.87
C HIS A 359 15.37 36.16 0.51
N CYS A 360 15.22 35.04 1.22
CA CYS A 360 15.83 34.79 2.53
C CYS A 360 17.07 33.88 2.46
N LEU A 361 17.46 33.44 1.27
CA LEU A 361 18.54 32.47 1.08
C LEU A 361 19.85 33.16 0.72
N GLU A 362 20.96 32.59 1.19
CA GLU A 362 22.31 33.00 0.80
C GLU A 362 22.71 32.37 -0.56
N ASP A 363 23.69 32.95 -1.26
CA ASP A 363 24.14 32.49 -2.58
C ASP A 363 24.46 30.98 -2.62
N SER A 364 25.11 30.45 -1.58
CA SER A 364 25.43 29.02 -1.48
C SER A 364 24.20 28.12 -1.39
N GLU A 365 23.11 28.61 -0.77
CA GLU A 365 21.85 27.86 -0.66
C GLU A 365 21.08 27.91 -1.98
N VAL A 366 21.12 29.05 -2.68
CA VAL A 366 20.56 29.19 -4.03
C VAL A 366 21.31 28.30 -5.02
N GLU A 367 22.64 28.16 -4.91
CA GLU A 367 23.42 27.21 -5.71
C GLU A 367 22.97 25.75 -5.49
N LEU A 368 22.63 25.37 -4.25
CA LEU A 368 22.10 24.04 -3.96
C LEU A 368 20.72 23.83 -4.61
N LEU A 369 19.83 24.83 -4.54
CA LEU A 369 18.53 24.79 -5.20
C LEU A 369 18.67 24.72 -6.73
N ALA A 370 19.60 25.50 -7.30
CA ALA A 370 19.92 25.47 -8.72
C ALA A 370 20.40 24.08 -9.15
N ASN A 371 21.27 23.44 -8.37
CA ASN A 371 21.70 22.06 -8.65
C ASN A 371 20.54 21.04 -8.55
N LYS A 372 19.63 21.19 -7.58
CA LYS A 372 18.43 20.35 -7.48
C LYS A 372 17.52 20.54 -8.70
N LEU A 373 17.26 21.78 -9.12
CA LEU A 373 16.45 22.08 -10.31
C LEU A 373 17.11 21.52 -11.59
N LYS A 374 18.43 21.65 -11.72
CA LYS A 374 19.18 21.08 -12.84
C LYS A 374 18.99 19.56 -12.95
N ASN A 375 19.04 18.85 -11.83
CA ASN A 375 18.81 17.40 -11.81
C ASN A 375 17.36 17.04 -12.17
N MET A 376 16.40 17.84 -11.70
CA MET A 376 14.99 17.66 -12.04
C MET A 376 14.74 17.87 -13.54
N LEU A 377 15.34 18.91 -14.13
CA LEU A 377 15.30 19.16 -15.58
C LEU A 377 15.95 18.00 -16.37
N ALA A 378 17.08 17.46 -15.90
CA ALA A 378 17.72 16.34 -16.58
C ALA A 378 16.85 15.07 -16.64
N LYS A 379 15.96 14.87 -15.66
CA LYS A 379 15.01 13.74 -15.64
C LYS A 379 13.80 13.98 -16.56
N GLY A 380 13.26 15.20 -16.58
CA GLY A 380 12.07 15.55 -17.39
C GLY A 380 10.86 14.65 -17.08
N GLN A 381 10.52 14.48 -15.80
CA GLN A 381 9.46 13.56 -15.34
C GLN A 381 8.27 14.28 -14.67
N TYR A 382 8.32 15.61 -14.57
CA TYR A 382 7.28 16.42 -13.94
C TYR A 382 6.12 16.67 -14.90
N SER A 383 4.90 16.81 -14.37
CA SER A 383 3.68 16.99 -15.16
C SER A 383 3.57 18.39 -15.76
N GLN A 384 2.70 18.55 -16.77
CA GLN A 384 2.51 19.82 -17.47
C GLN A 384 2.11 20.99 -16.56
N GLU A 385 1.42 20.71 -15.45
CA GLU A 385 1.00 21.71 -14.45
C GLU A 385 2.18 22.48 -13.82
N TRP A 386 3.39 21.90 -13.88
CA TRP A 386 4.61 22.51 -13.33
C TRP A 386 5.41 23.33 -14.35
N PHE A 387 5.06 23.29 -15.64
CA PHE A 387 5.90 23.87 -16.70
C PHE A 387 6.14 25.36 -16.48
N TYR A 388 5.09 26.14 -16.27
CA TYR A 388 5.22 27.59 -16.03
C TYR A 388 6.04 27.93 -14.80
N LYS A 389 5.87 27.20 -13.69
CA LYS A 389 6.65 27.40 -12.46
C LYS A 389 8.12 27.09 -12.70
N ILE A 390 8.42 25.96 -13.35
CA ILE A 390 9.78 25.53 -13.67
C ILE A 390 10.46 26.51 -14.63
N ILE A 391 9.74 27.03 -15.61
CA ILE A 391 10.22 28.11 -16.49
C ILE A 391 10.54 29.35 -15.66
N GLY A 392 9.62 29.77 -14.77
CA GLY A 392 9.83 30.90 -13.86
C GLY A 392 11.08 30.73 -13.00
N PHE A 393 11.26 29.58 -12.35
CA PHE A 393 12.42 29.26 -11.54
C PHE A 393 13.72 29.34 -12.36
N SER A 394 13.72 28.75 -13.54
CA SER A 394 14.88 28.72 -14.43
C SER A 394 15.27 30.13 -14.90
N LEU A 395 14.29 30.95 -15.30
CA LEU A 395 14.52 32.33 -15.69
C LEU A 395 15.01 33.18 -14.52
N ASN A 396 14.54 32.93 -13.30
CA ASN A 396 15.02 33.62 -12.10
C ASN A 396 16.52 33.34 -11.88
N LEU A 397 16.96 32.08 -11.98
CA LEU A 397 18.38 31.72 -11.85
C LEU A 397 19.26 32.34 -12.94
N ILE A 398 18.76 32.41 -14.17
CA ILE A 398 19.46 33.07 -15.28
C ILE A 398 19.60 34.57 -14.99
N ASN A 399 18.52 35.24 -14.60
CA ASN A 399 18.51 36.67 -14.33
C ASN A 399 19.36 37.07 -13.12
N LEU A 400 19.45 36.19 -12.12
CA LEU A 400 20.32 36.37 -10.94
C LEU A 400 21.79 36.02 -11.22
N GLY A 401 22.10 35.42 -12.37
CA GLY A 401 23.47 35.09 -12.78
C GLY A 401 23.99 33.76 -12.24
N PHE A 402 23.15 32.92 -11.61
CA PHE A 402 23.54 31.56 -11.18
C PHE A 402 23.64 30.61 -12.37
N TRP A 403 22.83 30.83 -13.41
CA TRP A 403 22.88 30.09 -14.68
C TRP A 403 23.18 31.02 -15.84
N ASP A 404 23.88 30.51 -16.85
CA ASP A 404 24.10 31.21 -18.09
C ASP A 404 22.94 31.02 -19.09
N GLU A 405 22.89 31.85 -20.12
CA GLU A 405 21.80 31.88 -21.11
C GLU A 405 21.63 30.55 -21.88
N SER A 406 22.64 29.69 -21.95
CA SER A 406 22.54 28.37 -22.60
C SER A 406 21.54 27.44 -21.89
N TYR A 407 21.18 27.73 -20.64
CA TYR A 407 20.19 26.95 -19.91
C TYR A 407 18.77 27.08 -20.47
N ARG A 408 18.46 28.09 -21.28
CA ARG A 408 17.13 28.20 -21.93
C ARG A 408 16.86 27.04 -22.89
N GLU A 409 17.86 26.62 -23.66
CA GLU A 409 17.72 25.47 -24.57
C GLU A 409 17.62 24.16 -23.77
N LYS A 410 18.42 23.99 -22.70
CA LYS A 410 18.34 22.81 -21.81
C LYS A 410 16.98 22.70 -21.12
N LEU A 411 16.41 23.84 -20.73
CA LEU A 411 15.07 23.92 -20.16
C LEU A 411 14.02 23.47 -21.19
N LEU A 412 14.12 23.95 -22.43
CA LEU A 412 13.20 23.55 -23.49
C LEU A 412 13.27 22.05 -23.79
N ASP A 413 14.48 21.50 -23.90
CA ASP A 413 14.70 20.05 -24.08
C ASP A 413 14.05 19.24 -22.94
N SER A 414 14.21 19.70 -21.70
CA SER A 414 13.60 19.09 -20.52
C SER A 414 12.07 19.15 -20.56
N LEU A 415 11.49 20.30 -20.93
CA LEU A 415 10.05 20.48 -21.04
C LEU A 415 9.46 19.58 -22.13
N ARG A 416 10.14 19.44 -23.27
CA ARG A 416 9.74 18.53 -24.35
C ARG A 416 9.83 17.07 -23.91
N LEU A 417 10.86 16.69 -23.15
CA LEU A 417 10.98 15.37 -22.56
C LEU A 417 9.81 15.08 -21.60
N ALA A 418 9.50 16.03 -20.72
CA ALA A 418 8.39 15.95 -19.78
C ALA A 418 7.03 15.84 -20.48
N ALA A 419 6.79 16.64 -21.53
CA ALA A 419 5.57 16.57 -22.33
C ALA A 419 5.38 15.21 -22.99
N ASN A 420 6.48 14.57 -23.42
CA ASN A 420 6.41 13.22 -24.00
C ASN A 420 6.14 12.12 -22.97
N HIS A 421 6.47 12.35 -21.68
CA HIS A 421 6.21 11.40 -20.60
C HIS A 421 4.82 11.54 -19.99
N ASP A 422 4.26 12.75 -19.94
CA ASP A 422 2.95 13.04 -19.36
C ASP A 422 1.82 12.64 -20.34
N PRO A 423 1.03 11.59 -20.06
CA PRO A 423 -0.04 11.14 -20.96
C PRO A 423 -1.19 12.14 -21.12
N LYS A 424 -1.28 13.15 -20.25
CA LYS A 424 -2.29 14.21 -20.31
C LYS A 424 -1.78 15.44 -21.06
N CYS A 425 -0.51 15.45 -21.46
CA CYS A 425 0.11 16.57 -22.14
C CYS A 425 -0.02 16.42 -23.67
N ASP A 426 -0.77 17.35 -24.26
CA ASP A 426 -0.86 17.54 -25.70
C ASP A 426 -0.79 19.04 -26.03
N ALA A 427 -0.65 19.36 -27.31
CA ALA A 427 -0.57 20.76 -27.74
C ALA A 427 -1.80 21.60 -27.33
N ALA A 428 -2.98 21.00 -27.21
CA ALA A 428 -4.19 21.72 -26.79
C ALA A 428 -4.16 22.04 -25.29
N ALA A 429 -3.76 21.08 -24.45
CA ALA A 429 -3.57 21.27 -23.02
C ALA A 429 -2.52 22.34 -22.73
N LEU A 430 -1.39 22.33 -23.45
CA LEU A 430 -0.37 23.36 -23.31
C LEU A 430 -0.85 24.76 -23.72
N ARG A 431 -1.69 24.87 -24.76
CA ARG A 431 -2.33 26.15 -25.13
C ARG A 431 -3.30 26.62 -24.06
N GLN A 432 -4.07 25.72 -23.46
CA GLN A 432 -4.96 26.06 -22.35
C GLN A 432 -4.17 26.59 -21.15
N GLU A 433 -3.07 25.92 -20.79
CA GLU A 433 -2.15 26.39 -19.74
C GLU A 433 -1.57 27.77 -20.08
N ARG A 434 -1.17 27.98 -21.34
CA ARG A 434 -0.69 29.27 -21.83
C ARG A 434 -1.72 30.38 -21.65
N ASP A 435 -2.98 30.12 -21.98
CA ASP A 435 -4.06 31.08 -21.83
C ASP A 435 -4.36 31.37 -20.35
N ASN A 436 -4.31 30.35 -19.49
CA ASN A 436 -4.55 30.47 -18.05
C ASN A 436 -3.50 31.35 -17.34
N PHE A 437 -2.24 31.24 -17.75
CA PHE A 437 -1.11 31.93 -17.13
C PHE A 437 -0.58 33.11 -17.94
N ASN A 438 -1.30 33.53 -18.98
CA ASN A 438 -0.93 34.68 -19.77
C ASN A 438 -0.75 35.91 -18.85
N ASP A 439 0.33 36.67 -19.09
CA ASP A 439 0.79 37.80 -18.27
C ASP A 439 1.26 37.50 -16.83
N PHE A 440 1.14 36.29 -16.29
CA PHE A 440 1.54 35.99 -14.90
C PHE A 440 3.06 35.83 -14.73
N TYR A 441 3.71 35.08 -15.62
CA TYR A 441 5.15 34.78 -15.55
C TYR A 441 6.02 35.64 -16.47
N GLY A 442 5.41 36.58 -17.21
CA GLY A 442 6.09 37.52 -18.10
C GLY A 442 6.38 37.01 -19.51
N THR A 443 6.84 37.92 -20.38
CA THR A 443 7.01 37.67 -21.82
C THR A 443 8.01 36.56 -22.14
N ASP A 444 9.14 36.50 -21.42
CA ASP A 444 10.17 35.48 -21.64
C ASP A 444 9.66 34.06 -21.37
N ALA A 445 8.83 33.89 -20.34
CA ALA A 445 8.23 32.60 -20.02
C ALA A 445 7.24 32.16 -21.12
N ASN A 446 6.43 33.11 -21.60
CA ASN A 446 5.51 32.87 -22.70
C ASN A 446 6.25 32.49 -23.99
N LEU A 447 7.35 33.15 -24.33
CA LEU A 447 8.16 32.79 -25.51
C LEU A 447 8.69 31.35 -25.45
N ILE A 448 9.09 30.88 -24.27
CA ILE A 448 9.53 29.49 -24.08
C ILE A 448 8.35 28.53 -24.24
N MET A 449 7.19 28.82 -23.65
CA MET A 449 6.00 27.99 -23.83
C MET A 449 5.51 27.96 -25.28
N ASP A 450 5.58 29.06 -26.00
CA ASP A 450 5.19 29.14 -27.41
C ASP A 450 6.07 28.26 -28.30
N LYS A 451 7.39 28.30 -28.03
CA LYS A 451 8.36 27.45 -28.70
C LYS A 451 8.08 25.97 -28.38
N LEU A 452 7.82 25.64 -27.12
CA LEU A 452 7.45 24.28 -26.70
C LEU A 452 6.18 23.78 -27.39
N ILE A 453 5.10 24.59 -27.37
CA ILE A 453 3.82 24.26 -28.03
C ILE A 453 4.07 23.95 -29.51
N THR A 454 4.83 24.79 -30.20
CA THR A 454 5.15 24.60 -31.63
C THR A 454 5.90 23.29 -31.88
N GLU A 455 6.85 22.92 -31.02
CA GLU A 455 7.60 21.65 -31.13
C GLU A 455 6.72 20.43 -30.82
N VAL A 456 5.90 20.49 -29.76
CA VAL A 456 4.98 19.40 -29.40
C VAL A 456 3.95 19.17 -30.50
N GLU A 457 3.37 20.24 -31.06
CA GLU A 457 2.49 20.14 -32.21
C GLU A 457 3.17 19.50 -33.42
N GLN A 458 4.44 19.81 -33.65
CA GLN A 458 5.20 19.22 -34.75
C GLN A 458 5.42 17.71 -34.52
N ASP A 459 5.78 17.32 -33.30
CA ASP A 459 5.96 15.91 -32.91
C ASP A 459 4.63 15.13 -33.00
N GLU A 460 3.51 15.74 -32.62
CA GLU A 460 2.18 15.17 -32.81
C GLU A 460 1.84 14.99 -34.28
N ARG A 461 2.07 16.02 -35.11
CA ARG A 461 1.86 15.94 -36.57
C ARG A 461 2.69 14.83 -37.20
N GLU A 462 3.96 14.68 -36.81
CA GLU A 462 4.85 13.64 -37.32
C GLU A 462 4.43 12.24 -36.87
N ARG A 463 4.02 12.07 -35.61
CA ARG A 463 3.46 10.79 -35.12
C ARG A 463 2.20 10.40 -35.87
N ASP A 464 1.30 11.36 -36.11
CA ASP A 464 0.09 11.16 -36.90
C ASP A 464 0.40 10.79 -38.35
N LEU A 465 1.33 11.49 -38.99
CA LEU A 465 1.82 11.18 -40.34
C LEU A 465 2.36 9.75 -40.43
N ASN A 466 3.19 9.35 -39.48
CA ASN A 466 3.75 7.99 -39.42
C ASN A 466 2.66 6.93 -39.21
N ARG A 467 1.68 7.20 -38.36
CA ARG A 467 0.53 6.32 -38.15
C ARG A 467 -0.28 6.14 -39.44
N ILE A 468 -0.58 7.23 -40.13
CA ILE A 468 -1.30 7.23 -41.42
C ILE A 468 -0.49 6.48 -42.49
N SER A 469 0.82 6.73 -42.56
CA SER A 469 1.71 6.03 -43.50
C SER A 469 1.73 4.52 -43.25
N PHE A 470 1.78 4.11 -41.98
CA PHE A 470 1.73 2.70 -41.59
C PHE A 470 0.36 2.07 -41.90
N GLU A 471 -0.73 2.73 -41.52
CA GLU A 471 -2.11 2.25 -41.73
C GLU A 471 -2.42 2.02 -43.21
N PHE A 472 -1.86 2.87 -44.09
CA PHE A 472 -2.05 2.75 -45.53
C PHE A 472 -0.83 2.23 -46.30
N SER A 473 0.09 1.55 -45.61
CA SER A 473 1.31 0.97 -46.21
C SER A 473 1.01 -0.21 -47.14
N ILE A 474 -0.07 -0.95 -46.88
CA ILE A 474 -0.53 -2.08 -47.71
C ILE A 474 -1.88 -1.73 -48.30
N VAL A 475 -1.94 -1.59 -49.62
CA VAL A 475 -3.18 -1.31 -50.35
C VAL A 475 -3.84 -2.60 -50.83
N ASP A 476 -5.03 -2.88 -50.32
CA ASP A 476 -5.88 -4.01 -50.69
C ASP A 476 -7.21 -3.55 -51.34
N GLN A 477 -8.14 -4.50 -51.54
CA GLN A 477 -9.41 -4.25 -52.21
C GLN A 477 -10.42 -3.43 -51.39
N ASN A 478 -10.18 -3.26 -50.09
CA ASN A 478 -11.04 -2.53 -49.15
C ASN A 478 -10.41 -1.23 -48.66
N THR A 479 -9.10 -1.00 -48.87
CA THR A 479 -8.39 0.21 -48.42
C THR A 479 -9.10 1.51 -48.80
N GLY A 480 -9.75 1.59 -49.97
CA GLY A 480 -10.52 2.78 -50.35
C GLY A 480 -11.71 3.08 -49.42
N LYS A 481 -12.34 2.06 -48.80
CA LYS A 481 -13.37 2.27 -47.76
C LYS A 481 -12.76 2.89 -46.51
N THR A 482 -11.62 2.38 -46.06
CA THR A 482 -10.90 2.89 -44.89
C THR A 482 -10.46 4.32 -45.09
N ILE A 483 -9.87 4.63 -46.26
CA ILE A 483 -9.47 5.99 -46.65
C ILE A 483 -10.68 6.93 -46.68
N SER A 484 -11.80 6.52 -47.29
CA SER A 484 -13.03 7.33 -47.30
C SER A 484 -13.58 7.59 -45.91
N ALA A 485 -13.59 6.59 -45.03
CA ALA A 485 -14.07 6.76 -43.65
C ALA A 485 -13.19 7.76 -42.89
N PHE A 486 -11.86 7.62 -42.99
CA PHE A 486 -10.90 8.57 -42.42
C PHE A 486 -11.11 9.99 -42.96
N PHE A 487 -11.27 10.15 -44.28
CA PHE A 487 -11.51 11.45 -44.89
C PHE A 487 -12.85 12.09 -44.43
N GLU A 488 -13.92 11.31 -44.31
CA GLU A 488 -15.22 11.79 -43.81
C GLU A 488 -15.20 12.19 -42.33
N GLU A 489 -14.32 11.59 -41.53
CA GLU A 489 -14.06 12.01 -40.15
C GLU A 489 -13.27 13.32 -40.11
N VAL A 490 -12.14 13.37 -40.81
CA VAL A 490 -11.24 14.52 -40.82
C VAL A 490 -11.91 15.78 -41.37
N ILE A 491 -12.73 15.67 -42.42
CA ILE A 491 -13.37 16.83 -43.04
C ILE A 491 -14.37 17.53 -42.11
N LYS A 492 -14.83 16.85 -41.07
CA LYS A 492 -15.74 17.39 -40.04
C LYS A 492 -14.98 17.97 -38.84
N SER A 493 -13.66 17.74 -38.75
CA SER A 493 -12.81 18.25 -37.69
C SER A 493 -12.26 19.65 -38.01
N GLU A 494 -11.65 20.31 -37.02
CA GLU A 494 -10.96 21.58 -37.19
C GLU A 494 -9.65 21.43 -38.01
N HIS A 495 -9.04 20.24 -38.02
CA HIS A 495 -7.78 19.95 -38.70
C HIS A 495 -7.98 19.24 -40.04
N GLN A 496 -8.72 19.89 -40.95
CA GLN A 496 -9.10 19.29 -42.23
C GLN A 496 -7.89 18.94 -43.13
N ASN A 497 -6.78 19.67 -43.02
CA ASN A 497 -5.53 19.38 -43.72
C ASN A 497 -4.94 17.99 -43.46
N ARG A 498 -5.36 17.28 -42.41
CA ARG A 498 -4.92 15.89 -42.18
C ARG A 498 -5.25 14.93 -43.33
N ILE A 499 -6.21 15.26 -44.22
CA ILE A 499 -6.45 14.45 -45.43
C ILE A 499 -5.23 14.43 -46.37
N LEU A 500 -4.41 15.48 -46.35
CA LEU A 500 -3.22 15.62 -47.21
C LEU A 500 -2.08 14.68 -46.80
N ASN A 501 -2.14 14.17 -45.57
CA ASN A 501 -1.20 13.20 -45.03
C ASN A 501 -1.30 11.83 -45.71
N VAL A 502 -2.42 11.53 -46.38
CA VAL A 502 -2.58 10.30 -47.17
C VAL A 502 -1.91 10.51 -48.53
N PRO A 503 -0.90 9.71 -48.92
CA PRO A 503 -0.22 9.90 -50.20
C PRO A 503 -1.17 9.79 -51.39
N ALA A 504 -1.02 10.67 -52.38
CA ALA A 504 -1.86 10.69 -53.58
C ALA A 504 -1.80 9.34 -54.33
N GLU A 505 -0.63 8.71 -54.32
CA GLU A 505 -0.36 7.38 -54.87
C GLU A 505 -1.20 6.31 -54.18
N THR A 506 -1.35 6.38 -52.86
CA THR A 506 -2.16 5.45 -52.06
C THR A 506 -3.65 5.58 -52.39
N VAL A 507 -4.16 6.82 -52.51
CA VAL A 507 -5.55 7.06 -52.92
C VAL A 507 -5.81 6.56 -54.34
N ALA A 508 -4.87 6.79 -55.27
CA ALA A 508 -4.97 6.30 -56.63
C ALA A 508 -4.90 4.76 -56.71
N MET A 509 -3.96 4.15 -55.99
CA MET A 509 -3.80 2.70 -55.92
C MET A 509 -5.02 2.03 -55.30
N SER A 510 -5.59 2.59 -54.22
CA SER A 510 -6.80 2.05 -53.59
C SER A 510 -8.02 2.14 -54.52
N THR A 511 -8.11 3.20 -55.34
CA THR A 511 -9.12 3.29 -56.41
C THR A 511 -8.90 2.22 -57.48
N TYR A 512 -7.66 1.97 -57.88
CA TYR A 512 -7.31 0.99 -58.92
C TYR A 512 -7.53 -0.47 -58.47
N VAL A 513 -7.14 -0.82 -57.24
CA VAL A 513 -7.24 -2.17 -56.66
C VAL A 513 -8.62 -2.45 -56.04
N GLY A 514 -9.33 -1.40 -55.62
CA GLY A 514 -10.55 -1.48 -54.82
C GLY A 514 -11.72 -2.24 -55.46
N THR A 515 -12.53 -2.85 -54.60
CA THR A 515 -13.85 -3.39 -54.98
C THR A 515 -14.81 -2.28 -55.42
N ALA A 516 -15.95 -2.66 -56.01
CA ALA A 516 -17.01 -1.73 -56.38
C ALA A 516 -17.43 -0.81 -55.22
N ASP A 517 -17.61 -1.38 -54.04
CA ASP A 517 -17.98 -0.63 -52.85
C ASP A 517 -16.87 0.31 -52.37
N SER A 518 -15.61 -0.12 -52.45
CA SER A 518 -14.45 0.69 -52.09
C SER A 518 -14.32 1.91 -53.00
N GLN A 519 -14.46 1.70 -54.31
CA GLN A 519 -14.49 2.78 -55.30
C GLN A 519 -15.69 3.72 -55.08
N ASN A 520 -16.87 3.18 -54.80
CA ASN A 520 -18.06 3.99 -54.54
C ASN A 520 -17.93 4.82 -53.25
N SER A 521 -17.21 4.33 -52.24
CA SER A 521 -16.95 5.09 -51.01
C SER A 521 -16.06 6.30 -51.30
N LEU A 522 -14.99 6.11 -52.09
CA LEU A 522 -14.10 7.19 -52.52
C LEU A 522 -14.83 8.20 -53.40
N HIS A 523 -15.64 7.71 -54.35
CA HIS A 523 -16.53 8.53 -55.17
C HIS A 523 -17.44 9.40 -54.30
N SER A 524 -18.12 8.82 -53.30
CA SER A 524 -19.00 9.57 -52.39
C SER A 524 -18.26 10.71 -51.68
N PHE A 525 -17.06 10.44 -51.16
CA PHE A 525 -16.24 11.46 -50.50
C PHE A 525 -15.83 12.58 -51.46
N PHE A 526 -15.31 12.27 -52.65
CA PHE A 526 -14.89 13.32 -53.59
C PHE A 526 -16.07 14.13 -54.15
N HIS A 527 -17.21 13.47 -54.37
CA HIS A 527 -18.43 14.12 -54.84
C HIS A 527 -18.99 15.14 -53.82
N THR A 528 -18.90 14.84 -52.52
CA THR A 528 -19.59 15.62 -51.49
C THR A 528 -18.68 16.12 -50.36
N GLY A 529 -17.88 15.25 -49.76
CA GLY A 529 -17.00 15.55 -48.64
C GLY A 529 -15.92 16.57 -49.00
N MET A 530 -15.14 16.34 -50.07
CA MET A 530 -14.03 17.22 -50.43
C MET A 530 -14.46 18.66 -50.74
N LYS A 531 -15.66 18.85 -51.29
CA LYS A 531 -16.24 20.18 -51.54
C LYS A 531 -16.54 20.95 -50.25
N ARG A 532 -16.54 20.30 -49.08
CA ARG A 532 -16.70 20.94 -47.77
C ARG A 532 -15.38 21.38 -47.14
N TYR A 533 -14.23 21.16 -47.78
CA TYR A 533 -12.95 21.59 -47.26
C TYR A 533 -12.86 23.13 -47.12
N ARG A 534 -12.50 23.63 -45.93
CA ARG A 534 -12.49 25.05 -45.51
C ARG A 534 -11.18 25.53 -44.90
N ASP A 535 -10.18 24.67 -44.67
CA ASP A 535 -8.90 25.12 -44.10
C ASP A 535 -8.22 26.10 -45.06
N LYS A 536 -8.26 27.40 -44.70
CA LYS A 536 -7.78 28.51 -45.52
C LYS A 536 -6.27 28.46 -45.75
N HIS A 537 -5.49 27.93 -44.81
CA HIS A 537 -4.03 27.91 -44.90
C HIS A 537 -3.52 26.85 -45.88
N SER A 538 -4.30 25.78 -46.07
CA SER A 538 -3.88 24.59 -46.82
C SER A 538 -4.64 24.41 -48.16
N LEU A 539 -5.44 25.40 -48.59
CA LEU A 539 -6.24 25.31 -49.82
C LEU A 539 -5.41 25.01 -51.07
N ASN A 540 -4.27 25.71 -51.24
CA ASN A 540 -3.39 25.52 -52.39
C ASN A 540 -2.73 24.13 -52.39
N GLU A 541 -2.35 23.64 -51.21
CA GLU A 541 -1.78 22.31 -51.03
C GLU A 541 -2.82 21.22 -51.34
N ALA A 542 -4.07 21.42 -50.90
CA ALA A 542 -5.19 20.52 -51.21
C ALA A 542 -5.47 20.44 -52.71
N VAL A 543 -5.45 21.58 -53.42
CA VAL A 543 -5.55 21.61 -54.88
C VAL A 543 -4.38 20.87 -55.53
N GLY A 544 -3.16 21.09 -55.05
CA GLY A 544 -1.97 20.38 -55.53
C GLY A 544 -2.05 18.87 -55.33
N TRP A 545 -2.54 18.43 -54.16
CA TRP A 545 -2.74 17.03 -53.82
C TRP A 545 -3.81 16.36 -54.71
N LEU A 546 -4.96 17.01 -54.92
CA LEU A 546 -6.01 16.52 -55.83
C LEU A 546 -5.51 16.36 -57.27
N LYS A 547 -4.71 17.31 -57.77
CA LYS A 547 -4.08 17.23 -59.10
C LYS A 547 -3.15 16.02 -59.21
N LYS A 548 -2.39 15.71 -58.16
CA LYS A 548 -1.53 14.51 -58.12
C LYS A 548 -2.37 13.23 -58.19
N ILE A 549 -3.47 13.15 -57.44
CA ILE A 549 -4.39 12.00 -57.50
C ILE A 549 -4.93 11.81 -58.93
N ASP A 550 -5.46 12.87 -59.56
CA ASP A 550 -6.00 12.77 -60.93
C ASP A 550 -4.93 12.28 -61.92
N ALA A 551 -3.71 12.82 -61.84
CA ALA A 551 -2.59 12.42 -62.69
C ALA A 551 -2.22 10.94 -62.51
N GLN A 552 -2.18 10.45 -61.26
CA GLN A 552 -1.91 9.04 -60.98
C GLN A 552 -3.04 8.13 -61.49
N LEU A 553 -4.31 8.53 -61.33
CA LEU A 553 -5.46 7.78 -61.85
C LEU A 553 -5.45 7.68 -63.38
N VAL A 554 -5.03 8.73 -64.09
CA VAL A 554 -4.81 8.68 -65.55
C VAL A 554 -3.77 7.61 -65.89
N LYS A 555 -2.65 7.60 -65.18
CA LYS A 555 -1.53 6.70 -65.43
C LYS A 555 -1.88 5.24 -65.15
N MET A 556 -2.63 4.97 -64.08
CA MET A 556 -2.98 3.60 -63.65
C MET A 556 -4.10 2.97 -64.48
N GLY A 557 -5.03 3.76 -65.01
CA GLY A 557 -6.18 3.24 -65.74
C GLY A 557 -7.15 2.46 -64.85
N SER A 558 -7.67 1.32 -65.31
CA SER A 558 -8.65 0.53 -64.54
C SER A 558 -8.51 -0.97 -64.76
N LYS A 559 -8.68 -1.78 -63.70
CA LYS A 559 -8.65 -3.25 -63.78
C LYS A 559 -9.86 -3.88 -64.47
N SER A 560 -11.00 -3.18 -64.54
CA SER A 560 -12.23 -3.70 -65.13
C SER A 560 -13.03 -2.59 -65.81
N ARG A 561 -13.93 -2.97 -66.73
CA ARG A 561 -14.79 -2.01 -67.45
C ARG A 561 -15.64 -1.16 -66.50
N MET A 562 -16.26 -1.79 -65.50
CA MET A 562 -17.06 -1.08 -64.49
C MET A 562 -16.20 -0.28 -63.50
N GLY A 563 -15.01 -0.76 -63.16
CA GLY A 563 -14.04 0.01 -62.40
C GLY A 563 -13.57 1.26 -63.16
N GLY A 564 -13.41 1.16 -64.48
CA GLY A 564 -13.09 2.29 -65.35
C GLY A 564 -14.20 3.34 -65.40
N LEU A 565 -15.47 2.93 -65.37
CA LEU A 565 -16.58 3.87 -65.23
C LEU A 565 -16.53 4.63 -63.90
N ARG A 566 -16.36 3.92 -62.77
CA ARG A 566 -16.26 4.54 -61.43
C ARG A 566 -15.03 5.44 -61.29
N THR A 567 -13.89 5.02 -61.85
CA THR A 567 -12.68 5.84 -61.88
C THR A 567 -12.92 7.14 -62.66
N LYS A 568 -13.66 7.10 -63.78
CA LYS A 568 -14.05 8.32 -64.50
C LYS A 568 -14.93 9.25 -63.67
N TRP A 569 -15.89 8.69 -62.91
CA TRP A 569 -16.73 9.49 -62.01
C TRP A 569 -15.89 10.18 -60.93
N ILE A 570 -15.07 9.42 -60.19
CA ILE A 570 -14.15 9.95 -59.17
C ILE A 570 -13.27 11.07 -59.74
N ARG A 571 -12.71 10.88 -60.93
CA ARG A 571 -11.89 11.90 -61.59
C ARG A 571 -12.65 13.17 -61.94
N ASN A 572 -13.91 13.06 -62.37
CA ASN A 572 -14.74 14.22 -62.64
C ASN A 572 -15.05 14.99 -61.35
N ASP A 573 -15.36 14.29 -60.25
CA ASP A 573 -15.57 14.94 -58.95
C ASP A 573 -14.30 15.61 -58.42
N ILE A 574 -13.14 15.00 -58.60
CA ILE A 574 -11.84 15.61 -58.24
C ILE A 574 -11.63 16.91 -59.02
N LYS A 575 -11.97 16.96 -60.31
CA LYS A 575 -11.85 18.19 -61.12
C LYS A 575 -12.78 19.30 -60.64
N GLU A 576 -14.04 18.95 -60.36
CA GLU A 576 -15.02 19.91 -59.82
C GLU A 576 -14.59 20.41 -58.42
N ALA A 577 -14.02 19.53 -57.58
CA ALA A 577 -13.47 19.92 -56.30
C ALA A 577 -12.24 20.85 -56.45
N ILE A 578 -11.37 20.61 -57.43
CA ILE A 578 -10.24 21.50 -57.76
C ILE A 578 -10.75 22.89 -58.14
N GLU A 579 -11.75 22.98 -59.02
CA GLU A 579 -12.36 24.25 -59.42
C GLU A 579 -12.92 25.00 -58.20
N THR A 580 -13.75 24.31 -57.41
CA THR A 580 -14.37 24.85 -56.19
C THR A 580 -13.34 25.35 -55.18
N LEU A 581 -12.25 24.61 -54.96
CA LEU A 581 -11.22 24.97 -53.99
C LEU A 581 -10.29 26.07 -54.51
N SER A 582 -10.04 26.11 -55.82
CA SER A 582 -9.24 27.16 -56.46
C SER A 582 -9.95 28.52 -56.39
N GLU A 583 -11.27 28.55 -56.61
CA GLU A 583 -12.09 29.76 -56.42
C GLU A 583 -12.02 30.26 -54.98
N ARG A 584 -12.12 29.35 -53.99
CA ARG A 584 -11.99 29.70 -52.57
C ARG A 584 -10.60 30.22 -52.21
N ALA A 585 -9.55 29.64 -52.78
CA ALA A 585 -8.18 30.08 -52.54
C ALA A 585 -7.97 31.51 -53.06
N GLN A 586 -8.53 31.84 -54.23
CA GLN A 586 -8.49 33.19 -54.80
C GLN A 586 -9.24 34.21 -53.94
N CYS A 587 -10.44 33.87 -53.45
CA CYS A 587 -11.19 34.73 -52.55
C CYS A 587 -10.45 34.99 -51.22
N ALA A 588 -9.80 33.96 -50.67
CA ALA A 588 -9.02 34.09 -49.43
C ALA A 588 -7.79 34.99 -49.60
N SER A 589 -7.11 34.95 -50.76
CA SER A 589 -6.00 35.88 -51.05
C SER A 589 -6.45 37.33 -51.18
N THR A 590 -7.63 37.59 -51.79
CA THR A 590 -8.16 38.96 -51.93
C THR A 590 -8.67 39.55 -50.62
N GLU A 591 -9.10 38.73 -49.65
CA GLU A 591 -9.44 39.20 -48.28
C GLU A 591 -8.19 39.57 -47.46
N SER A 592 -7.08 38.85 -47.67
CA SER A 592 -5.77 39.13 -47.05
C SER A 592 -5.19 40.47 -47.51
N ASP A 593 -5.28 40.77 -48.81
CA ASP A 593 -4.76 42.00 -49.41
C ASP A 593 -5.62 43.25 -49.13
N ALA A 594 -6.85 43.07 -48.64
CA ALA A 594 -7.73 44.18 -48.25
C ALA A 594 -7.61 44.60 -46.77
N VAL A 595 -6.79 43.88 -45.99
CA VAL A 595 -6.56 44.12 -44.55
C VAL A 595 -5.11 44.56 -44.24
N MET A 596 -4.24 44.64 -45.26
CA MET A 596 -3.03 45.50 -45.22
C MET A 596 -3.36 46.89 -45.74
#